data_AF-A0A2R6EAS7-F1
#
_entry.id   AF-A0A2R6EAS7-F1
#
_cell.length_a   1.000
_cell.length_b   1.000
_cell.length_c   1.000
_cell.angle_alpha   90.00
_cell.angle_beta   90.00
_cell.angle_gamma   90.00
#
_symmetry.space_group_name_H-M   'P 1'
#
loop_
_entity.id
_entity.type
_entity.pdbx_description
1 polymer ?
#
loop_
_entity_poly.entity_id
_entity_poly.type
_entity_poly.pdbx_seq_one_letter_code
_entity_poly.pdbx_strand_id
1 'polypeptide(L)'
;MSDRKEFRDLADTFGASEADPTVLPVVGTVHAGAEPDVAVEAGEAVEISTGAVMPGGADAVVVVERTTERDAGDLPDRPEGAKEDTDRAVAVETAVTPGENVMLAGADVAAGERALGPGERLTASEIGLLSALGVDEVPVRARPQVGVISTGDELVRPGEELDHRAGQIHDVNTYAVAAGVEAAGGDPVVYPHVEDETAEMADALTEAAAACDL
;
A
#
# COMPACT_ATOMS: atom_id res chain seq x y z
N MET A 1 4.90 10.45 21.03
CA MET A 1 6.30 10.88 21.05
C MET A 1 6.59 11.28 19.62
N SER A 2 6.71 12.58 19.37
CA SER A 2 6.83 13.15 18.03
C SER A 2 8.31 13.16 17.67
N ASP A 3 8.71 12.36 16.68
CA ASP A 3 10.06 12.38 16.13
C ASP A 3 10.25 13.72 15.40
N ARG A 4 10.95 14.64 16.07
CA ARG A 4 11.42 15.91 15.52
C ARG A 4 12.74 15.67 14.78
N LYS A 5 12.97 16.38 13.69
CA LYS A 5 14.25 16.41 12.96
C LYS A 5 14.45 17.83 12.41
N GLU A 6 15.67 18.24 12.09
CA GLU A 6 15.96 19.62 11.61
C GLU A 6 16.79 19.60 10.31
N PHE A 7 16.58 20.57 9.40
CA PHE A 7 17.16 20.62 8.05
C PHE A 7 18.27 21.64 7.84
N ARG A 8 19.19 21.37 6.89
CA ARG A 8 20.23 22.31 6.42
C ARG A 8 20.82 21.99 5.03
N ASP A 9 21.60 22.94 4.48
CA ASP A 9 22.62 22.81 3.42
C ASP A 9 23.95 22.26 3.99
N LEU A 10 24.66 21.41 3.23
CA LEU A 10 25.93 20.76 3.62
C LEU A 10 27.10 21.72 3.86
N ALA A 11 27.18 22.87 3.20
CA ALA A 11 28.34 23.79 3.29
C ALA A 11 28.65 24.30 4.72
N ASP A 12 27.75 23.95 5.62
CA ASP A 12 27.30 24.79 6.69
C ASP A 12 27.41 23.98 7.99
N THR A 13 27.30 22.64 7.94
CA THR A 13 27.71 21.71 9.04
C THR A 13 29.12 21.13 8.85
N PHE A 14 29.84 21.53 7.81
CA PHE A 14 31.15 20.94 7.51
C PHE A 14 32.14 21.19 8.66
N GLY A 15 32.58 20.11 9.32
CA GLY A 15 33.45 20.19 10.49
C GLY A 15 32.74 20.21 11.85
N ALA A 16 31.40 20.23 11.88
CA ALA A 16 30.62 20.17 13.11
C ALA A 16 30.93 18.89 13.91
N SER A 17 31.20 19.06 15.20
CA SER A 17 31.44 17.98 16.15
C SER A 17 30.90 18.34 17.53
N GLU A 18 30.79 17.39 18.45
CA GLU A 18 30.42 17.68 19.84
C GLU A 18 31.33 18.73 20.50
N ALA A 19 32.62 18.77 20.11
CA ALA A 19 33.60 19.72 20.65
C ALA A 19 33.54 21.11 19.98
N ASP A 20 33.00 21.18 18.76
CA ASP A 20 32.86 22.40 17.96
C ASP A 20 31.56 22.32 17.14
N PRO A 21 30.40 22.52 17.79
CA PRO A 21 29.11 22.38 17.13
C PRO A 21 28.81 23.60 16.29
N THR A 22 28.16 23.40 15.14
CA THR A 22 27.69 24.54 14.35
C THR A 22 26.31 24.98 14.81
N VAL A 23 26.16 26.25 15.16
CA VAL A 23 24.88 26.81 15.62
C VAL A 23 24.14 27.48 14.48
N LEU A 24 22.83 27.27 14.41
CA LEU A 24 21.96 27.71 13.34
C LEU A 24 20.67 28.35 13.86
N PRO A 25 20.24 29.51 13.34
CA PRO A 25 18.89 29.99 13.58
C PRO A 25 17.85 29.05 12.94
N VAL A 26 16.77 28.77 13.68
CA VAL A 26 15.63 28.02 13.15
C VAL A 26 14.60 29.00 12.61
N VAL A 27 14.42 29.03 11.29
CA VAL A 27 13.60 30.04 10.57
C VAL A 27 12.18 29.61 10.27
N GLY A 28 11.80 28.41 10.68
CA GLY A 28 10.44 27.90 10.53
C GLY A 28 10.29 26.44 10.96
N THR A 29 9.09 25.91 10.76
CA THR A 29 8.76 24.53 11.06
C THR A 29 7.83 23.97 9.98
N VAL A 30 8.09 22.75 9.50
CA VAL A 30 7.25 22.03 8.56
C VAL A 30 6.69 20.77 9.21
N HIS A 31 5.38 20.60 9.17
CA HIS A 31 4.70 19.44 9.74
C HIS A 31 4.23 18.46 8.67
N ALA A 32 4.07 17.19 9.06
CA ALA A 32 3.58 16.15 8.16
C ALA A 32 2.18 16.49 7.66
N GLY A 33 1.98 16.42 6.34
CA GLY A 33 0.73 16.80 5.68
C GLY A 33 0.58 18.30 5.38
N ALA A 34 1.59 19.14 5.67
CA ALA A 34 1.61 20.54 5.27
C ALA A 34 2.54 20.77 4.06
N GLU A 35 2.17 21.71 3.20
CA GLU A 35 3.06 22.25 2.16
C GLU A 35 4.07 23.20 2.82
N PRO A 36 5.38 23.10 2.52
CA PRO A 36 6.36 24.01 3.09
C PRO A 36 6.11 25.46 2.64
N ASP A 37 5.94 26.36 3.60
CA ASP A 37 5.83 27.82 3.40
C ASP A 37 7.14 28.55 3.72
N VAL A 38 8.19 27.78 4.05
CA VAL A 38 9.54 28.25 4.37
C VAL A 38 10.57 27.53 3.49
N ALA A 39 11.66 28.22 3.18
CA ALA A 39 12.85 27.67 2.52
C ALA A 39 14.04 27.76 3.48
N VAL A 40 15.02 26.88 3.29
CA VAL A 40 16.29 26.91 3.99
C VAL A 40 17.28 27.67 3.12
N GLU A 41 17.74 28.82 3.59
CA GLU A 41 18.86 29.55 3.01
C GLU A 41 20.18 29.15 3.69
N ALA A 42 21.31 29.58 3.11
CA ALA A 42 22.62 29.33 3.70
C ALA A 42 22.72 29.97 5.10
N GLY A 43 23.22 29.22 6.08
CA GLY A 43 23.32 29.65 7.47
C GLY A 43 22.03 29.50 8.28
N GLU A 44 21.01 28.82 7.77
CA GLU A 44 19.70 28.67 8.44
C GLU A 44 19.29 27.19 8.58
N ALA A 45 18.36 26.92 9.50
CA ALA A 45 17.73 25.62 9.66
C ALA A 45 16.19 25.72 9.73
N VAL A 46 15.51 24.63 9.37
CA VAL A 46 14.06 24.49 9.53
C VAL A 46 13.77 23.21 10.30
N GLU A 47 12.91 23.30 11.31
CA GLU A 47 12.43 22.11 12.02
C GLU A 47 11.43 21.35 11.16
N ILE A 48 11.50 20.03 11.16
CA ILE A 48 10.57 19.16 10.46
C ILE A 48 10.12 17.97 11.34
N SER A 49 8.92 17.47 11.09
CA SER A 49 8.51 16.15 11.57
C SER A 49 8.79 15.06 10.55
N THR A 50 9.02 13.82 10.99
CA THR A 50 9.08 12.65 10.10
C THR A 50 7.86 12.58 9.16
N GLY A 51 8.11 12.36 7.87
CA GLY A 51 7.08 12.23 6.83
C GLY A 51 6.59 13.55 6.22
N ALA A 52 7.15 14.68 6.62
CA ALA A 52 6.84 15.97 6.02
C ALA A 52 7.73 16.26 4.80
N VAL A 53 7.26 17.17 3.93
CA VAL A 53 7.93 17.52 2.67
C VAL A 53 9.16 18.38 2.96
N MET A 54 10.26 18.09 2.26
CA MET A 54 11.49 18.90 2.32
C MET A 54 11.19 20.36 1.94
N PRO A 55 11.56 21.36 2.76
CA PRO A 55 11.52 22.76 2.34
C PRO A 55 12.51 23.01 1.20
N GLY A 56 12.25 24.01 0.37
CA GLY A 56 13.18 24.40 -0.69
C GLY A 56 14.54 24.79 -0.13
N GLY A 57 15.63 24.43 -0.82
CA GLY A 57 17.00 24.72 -0.39
C GLY A 57 17.63 23.68 0.56
N ALA A 58 16.82 22.81 1.19
CA ALA A 58 17.34 21.74 2.05
C ALA A 58 17.71 20.47 1.26
N ASP A 59 18.82 19.82 1.62
CA ASP A 59 19.28 18.56 0.99
C ASP A 59 19.61 17.43 1.98
N ALA A 60 19.61 17.67 3.29
CA ALA A 60 19.85 16.65 4.32
C ALA A 60 19.11 16.95 5.64
N VAL A 61 18.71 15.92 6.39
CA VAL A 61 18.11 16.06 7.73
C VAL A 61 19.11 15.62 8.82
N VAL A 62 19.25 16.41 9.87
CA VAL A 62 19.87 15.99 11.13
C VAL A 62 18.77 15.48 12.07
N VAL A 63 18.98 14.32 12.67
CA VAL A 63 18.04 13.79 13.69
C VAL A 63 18.16 14.61 14.98
N VAL A 64 17.05 14.83 15.68
CA VAL A 64 17.02 15.69 16.88
C VAL A 64 17.97 15.21 17.98
N GLU A 65 18.24 13.91 18.06
CA GLU A 65 19.16 13.32 19.03
C GLU A 65 20.62 13.74 18.82
N ARG A 66 20.95 14.35 17.67
CA ARG A 66 22.28 14.91 17.35
C ARG A 66 22.30 16.43 17.34
N THR A 67 21.30 17.03 17.98
CA THR A 67 21.11 18.47 18.05
C THR A 67 20.78 18.90 19.47
N THR A 68 21.24 20.09 19.85
CA THR A 68 20.91 20.71 21.14
C THR A 68 20.26 22.07 20.90
N GLU A 69 19.06 22.30 21.46
CA GLU A 69 18.36 23.59 21.38
C GLU A 69 19.20 24.73 21.98
N ARG A 70 19.20 25.89 21.32
CA ARG A 70 19.90 27.11 21.73
C ARG A 70 18.98 28.33 21.55
N ASP A 71 19.28 29.40 22.26
CA ASP A 71 18.64 30.69 22.00
C ASP A 71 19.37 31.41 20.87
N ALA A 72 18.63 32.07 19.97
CA ALA A 72 19.24 32.78 18.84
C ALA A 72 20.10 33.99 19.26
N GLY A 73 20.00 34.42 20.53
CA GLY A 73 20.87 35.42 21.14
C GLY A 73 22.30 34.94 21.43
N ASP A 74 22.54 33.62 21.37
CA ASP A 74 23.85 33.00 21.61
C ASP A 74 24.70 32.86 20.33
N LEU A 75 24.19 33.29 19.16
CA LEU A 75 24.91 33.24 17.90
C LEU A 75 26.03 34.30 17.88
N PRO A 76 27.32 33.91 17.80
CA PRO A 76 28.45 34.85 17.84
C PRO A 76 28.51 35.75 16.60
N ASP A 77 28.07 35.22 15.45
CA ASP A 77 28.03 35.91 14.15
C ASP A 77 26.67 35.58 13.50
N ARG A 78 25.66 36.46 13.64
CA ARG A 78 24.41 36.30 12.87
C ARG A 78 24.73 36.50 11.38
N PRO A 79 24.42 35.53 10.50
CA PRO A 79 24.63 35.71 9.07
C PRO A 79 23.84 36.93 8.56
N GLU A 80 24.47 37.75 7.71
CA GLU A 80 23.82 38.90 7.05
C GLU A 80 22.63 38.42 6.23
N GLY A 81 21.41 38.68 6.72
CA GLY A 81 20.16 38.28 6.04
C GLY A 81 19.26 37.33 6.84
N ALA A 82 19.72 36.80 7.99
CA ALA A 82 18.88 36.00 8.87
C ALA A 82 17.64 36.80 9.31
N LYS A 83 16.45 36.20 9.19
CA LYS A 83 15.20 36.85 9.62
C LYS A 83 15.29 37.31 11.07
N GLU A 84 15.03 38.59 11.33
CA GLU A 84 15.23 39.23 12.64
C GLU A 84 14.36 38.63 13.78
N ASP A 85 13.29 37.90 13.43
CA ASP A 85 12.24 37.39 14.34
C ASP A 85 12.44 35.95 14.86
N THR A 86 13.59 35.31 14.64
CA THR A 86 13.83 33.94 15.16
C THR A 86 14.47 33.99 16.54
N ASP A 87 13.72 33.63 17.58
CA ASP A 87 14.25 33.47 18.96
C ASP A 87 14.97 32.13 19.19
N ARG A 88 14.80 31.18 18.26
CA ARG A 88 15.31 29.81 18.40
C ARG A 88 16.51 29.53 17.49
N ALA A 89 17.45 28.78 18.03
CA ALA A 89 18.59 28.23 17.30
C ALA A 89 18.83 26.77 17.69
N VAL A 90 19.68 26.09 16.94
CA VAL A 90 20.10 24.72 17.21
C VAL A 90 21.59 24.55 17.00
N ALA A 91 22.25 23.89 17.94
CA ALA A 91 23.62 23.42 17.81
C ALA A 91 23.62 22.01 17.18
N VAL A 92 24.20 21.89 15.98
CA VAL A 92 24.44 20.63 15.28
C VAL A 92 25.79 20.07 15.71
N GLU A 93 25.77 18.88 16.30
CA GLU A 93 26.95 18.26 16.93
C GLU A 93 27.61 17.21 16.04
N THR A 94 27.07 16.96 14.85
CA THR A 94 27.59 16.00 13.88
C THR A 94 27.27 16.46 12.47
N ALA A 95 28.28 16.48 11.60
CA ALA A 95 28.08 16.74 10.18
C ALA A 95 27.18 15.68 9.51
N VAL A 96 26.34 16.11 8.58
CA VAL A 96 25.49 15.24 7.75
C VAL A 96 25.91 15.27 6.28
N THR A 97 25.65 14.17 5.58
CA THR A 97 25.93 14.04 4.14
C THR A 97 24.70 14.37 3.27
N PRO A 98 24.87 14.74 1.98
CA PRO A 98 23.73 15.08 1.13
C PRO A 98 22.81 13.87 0.97
N GLY A 99 21.51 14.10 1.11
CA GLY A 99 20.48 13.07 1.08
C GLY A 99 20.39 12.23 2.36
N GLU A 100 21.20 12.50 3.40
CA GLU A 100 21.12 11.77 4.66
C GLU A 100 19.75 12.01 5.32
N ASN A 101 19.10 10.93 5.73
CA ASN A 101 17.74 10.92 6.28
C ASN A 101 16.65 11.45 5.34
N VAL A 102 16.93 11.63 4.04
CA VAL A 102 15.97 12.07 3.03
C VAL A 102 15.47 10.87 2.22
N MET A 103 14.16 10.79 2.01
CA MET A 103 13.55 9.83 1.09
C MET A 103 13.15 10.56 -0.19
N LEU A 104 13.77 10.19 -1.32
CA LEU A 104 13.50 10.82 -2.60
C LEU A 104 12.14 10.40 -3.16
N ALA A 105 11.51 11.29 -3.94
CA ALA A 105 10.28 10.98 -4.65
C ALA A 105 10.51 9.78 -5.59
N GLY A 106 9.62 8.79 -5.51
CA GLY A 106 9.72 7.56 -6.30
C GLY A 106 10.76 6.55 -5.81
N ALA A 107 11.28 6.68 -4.58
CA ALA A 107 12.23 5.72 -4.01
C ALA A 107 11.66 4.31 -3.79
N ASP A 108 10.33 4.18 -3.67
CA ASP A 108 9.64 2.89 -3.56
C ASP A 108 9.09 2.46 -4.93
N VAL A 109 8.15 3.23 -5.48
CA VAL A 109 7.62 3.04 -6.84
C VAL A 109 7.67 4.37 -7.57
N ALA A 110 8.38 4.40 -8.70
CA ALA A 110 8.48 5.60 -9.51
C ALA A 110 7.22 5.84 -10.36
N ALA A 111 6.93 7.11 -10.66
CA ALA A 111 5.85 7.44 -11.57
C ALA A 111 6.09 6.80 -12.96
N GLY A 112 5.10 6.03 -13.44
CA GLY A 112 5.19 5.31 -14.72
C GLY A 112 5.82 3.92 -14.62
N GLU A 113 6.33 3.53 -13.45
CA GLU A 113 6.77 2.17 -13.19
C GLU A 113 5.58 1.22 -13.03
N ARG A 114 5.77 -0.05 -13.40
CA ARG A 114 4.73 -1.07 -13.23
C ARG A 114 4.77 -1.61 -11.79
N ALA A 115 3.73 -1.31 -11.03
CA ALA A 115 3.54 -1.85 -9.69
C ALA A 115 3.11 -3.34 -9.68
N LEU A 116 2.17 -3.73 -10.56
CA LEU A 116 1.62 -5.10 -10.62
C LEU A 116 1.54 -5.65 -12.05
N GLY A 117 1.71 -6.97 -12.19
CA GLY A 117 1.63 -7.70 -13.45
C GLY A 117 0.21 -8.19 -13.79
N PRO A 118 -0.12 -8.38 -15.08
CA PRO A 118 -1.39 -8.99 -15.46
C PRO A 118 -1.46 -10.45 -15.00
N GLY A 119 -2.54 -10.82 -14.30
CA GLY A 119 -2.75 -12.18 -13.79
C GLY A 119 -2.12 -12.45 -12.43
N GLU A 120 -1.54 -11.43 -11.81
CA GLU A 120 -1.07 -11.52 -10.44
C GLU A 120 -2.25 -11.68 -9.47
N ARG A 121 -2.10 -12.59 -8.52
CA ARG A 121 -3.13 -12.84 -7.50
C ARG A 121 -3.01 -11.77 -6.43
N LEU A 122 -4.08 -11.04 -6.19
CA LEU A 122 -4.13 -10.05 -5.12
C LEU A 122 -4.15 -10.75 -3.76
N THR A 123 -3.10 -10.52 -2.97
CA THR A 123 -3.02 -10.85 -1.55
C THR A 123 -3.09 -9.55 -0.72
N ALA A 124 -2.90 -9.66 0.60
CA ALA A 124 -2.87 -8.48 1.47
C ALA A 124 -1.79 -7.46 1.07
N SER A 125 -0.64 -7.93 0.55
CA SER A 125 0.47 -7.08 0.13
C SER A 125 0.10 -6.25 -1.10
N GLU A 126 -0.47 -6.86 -2.14
CA GLU A 126 -0.87 -6.16 -3.36
C GLU A 126 -2.02 -5.19 -3.08
N ILE A 127 -2.94 -5.53 -2.16
CA ILE A 127 -3.99 -4.61 -1.71
C ILE A 127 -3.38 -3.39 -1.00
N GLY A 128 -2.39 -3.61 -0.12
CA GLY A 128 -1.66 -2.52 0.54
C GLY A 128 -0.94 -1.61 -0.45
N LEU A 129 -0.29 -2.20 -1.45
CA LEU A 129 0.37 -1.45 -2.53
C LEU A 129 -0.63 -0.61 -3.33
N LEU A 130 -1.76 -1.18 -3.75
CA LEU A 130 -2.81 -0.45 -4.46
C LEU A 130 -3.33 0.73 -3.63
N SER A 131 -3.55 0.53 -2.33
CA SER A 131 -3.94 1.61 -1.42
C SER A 131 -2.87 2.69 -1.29
N ALA A 132 -1.59 2.32 -1.19
CA ALA A 132 -0.47 3.26 -1.11
C ALA A 132 -0.33 4.10 -2.40
N LEU A 133 -0.70 3.53 -3.55
CA LEU A 133 -0.72 4.19 -4.85
C LEU A 133 -2.01 5.02 -5.07
N GLY A 134 -2.95 5.03 -4.12
CA GLY A 134 -4.21 5.75 -4.24
C GLY A 134 -5.21 5.11 -5.22
N VAL A 135 -5.11 3.80 -5.45
CA VAL A 135 -6.00 3.05 -6.35
C VAL A 135 -7.11 2.39 -5.54
N ASP A 136 -8.34 2.83 -5.76
CA ASP A 136 -9.53 2.34 -5.05
C ASP A 136 -10.11 1.06 -5.69
N GLU A 137 -10.12 0.99 -7.02
CA GLU A 137 -10.64 -0.15 -7.77
C GLU A 137 -9.66 -0.61 -8.85
N VAL A 138 -9.62 -1.93 -9.09
CA VAL A 138 -8.82 -2.54 -10.15
C VAL A 138 -9.63 -3.53 -10.95
N PRO A 139 -9.43 -3.60 -12.29
CA PRO A 139 -10.07 -4.61 -13.11
C PRO A 139 -9.50 -6.00 -12.75
N VAL A 140 -10.39 -6.93 -12.41
CA VAL A 140 -10.05 -8.33 -12.16
C VAL A 140 -10.71 -9.24 -13.19
N ARG A 141 -10.22 -10.47 -13.32
CA ARG A 141 -10.91 -11.48 -14.10
C ARG A 141 -12.18 -11.89 -13.37
N ALA A 142 -13.29 -12.01 -14.10
CA ALA A 142 -14.50 -12.62 -13.58
C ALA A 142 -14.23 -14.07 -13.15
N ARG A 143 -14.99 -14.56 -12.17
CA ARG A 143 -14.97 -15.98 -11.81
C ARG A 143 -15.63 -16.76 -12.94
N PRO A 144 -15.01 -17.85 -13.44
CA PRO A 144 -15.62 -18.68 -14.48
C PRO A 144 -16.89 -19.33 -13.95
N GLN A 145 -17.97 -19.27 -14.73
CA GLN A 145 -19.21 -19.98 -14.44
C GLN A 145 -19.07 -21.42 -14.91
N VAL A 146 -19.28 -22.39 -14.01
CA VAL A 146 -19.11 -23.82 -14.31
C VAL A 146 -20.43 -24.56 -14.11
N GLY A 147 -20.98 -25.11 -15.18
CA GLY A 147 -22.21 -25.89 -15.17
C GLY A 147 -21.99 -27.24 -14.50
N VAL A 148 -22.84 -27.59 -13.53
CA VAL A 148 -22.83 -28.90 -12.86
C VAL A 148 -24.15 -29.60 -13.13
N ILE A 149 -24.08 -30.64 -13.96
CA ILE A 149 -25.22 -31.50 -14.32
C ILE A 149 -24.96 -32.89 -13.74
N SER A 150 -26.00 -33.48 -13.15
CA SER A 150 -25.97 -34.83 -12.60
C SER A 150 -27.09 -35.67 -13.19
N THR A 151 -26.80 -36.92 -13.48
CA THR A 151 -27.65 -37.86 -14.21
C THR A 151 -27.61 -39.23 -13.57
N GLY A 152 -28.71 -39.97 -13.72
CA GLY A 152 -28.87 -41.30 -13.15
C GLY A 152 -30.13 -41.38 -12.31
N ASP A 153 -31.07 -42.22 -12.73
CA ASP A 153 -32.40 -42.36 -12.11
C ASP A 153 -32.34 -42.82 -10.64
N GLU A 154 -31.19 -43.33 -10.19
CA GLU A 154 -30.95 -43.69 -8.80
C GLU A 154 -30.66 -42.47 -7.90
N LEU A 155 -30.39 -41.29 -8.46
CA LEU A 155 -29.93 -40.14 -7.70
C LEU A 155 -31.10 -39.30 -7.18
N VAL A 156 -31.04 -38.99 -5.88
CA VAL A 156 -32.05 -38.19 -5.18
C VAL A 156 -31.35 -37.05 -4.45
N ARG A 157 -31.97 -35.86 -4.36
CA ARG A 157 -31.32 -34.73 -3.69
C ARG A 157 -31.22 -34.96 -2.18
N PRO A 158 -30.16 -34.48 -1.51
CA PRO A 158 -30.10 -34.45 -0.06
C PRO A 158 -31.32 -33.76 0.55
N GLY A 159 -31.98 -34.43 1.50
CA GLY A 159 -33.19 -33.94 2.17
C GLY A 159 -34.49 -34.53 1.63
N GLU A 160 -34.47 -35.19 0.47
CA GLU A 160 -35.58 -35.97 -0.06
C GLU A 160 -35.55 -37.41 0.49
N GLU A 161 -36.71 -38.08 0.53
CA GLU A 161 -36.79 -39.47 0.99
C GLU A 161 -36.22 -40.44 -0.06
N LEU A 162 -35.45 -41.43 0.38
CA LEU A 162 -34.92 -42.48 -0.49
C LEU A 162 -35.88 -43.67 -0.58
N ASP A 163 -36.21 -44.10 -1.80
CA ASP A 163 -36.75 -45.44 -2.02
C ASP A 163 -35.62 -46.48 -2.13
N HIS A 164 -35.33 -47.12 -1.00
CA HIS A 164 -34.35 -48.21 -0.93
C HIS A 164 -34.72 -49.42 -1.81
N ARG A 165 -36.00 -49.63 -2.16
CA ARG A 165 -36.42 -50.72 -3.03
C ARG A 165 -36.11 -50.41 -4.50
N ALA A 166 -36.08 -49.14 -4.86
CA ALA A 166 -35.67 -48.65 -6.17
C ALA A 166 -34.14 -48.52 -6.30
N GLY A 167 -33.38 -48.72 -5.21
CA GLY A 167 -31.92 -48.60 -5.21
C GLY A 167 -31.42 -47.15 -5.15
N GLN A 168 -32.28 -46.21 -4.74
CA GLN A 168 -31.95 -44.79 -4.71
C GLN A 168 -30.85 -44.46 -3.70
N ILE A 169 -30.00 -43.51 -4.07
CA ILE A 169 -28.91 -42.96 -3.28
C ILE A 169 -28.92 -41.44 -3.36
N HIS A 170 -28.35 -40.77 -2.37
CA HIS A 170 -28.22 -39.33 -2.43
C HIS A 170 -27.14 -38.90 -3.42
N ASP A 171 -27.43 -37.85 -4.18
CA ASP A 171 -26.46 -37.20 -5.06
C ASP A 171 -25.36 -36.52 -4.23
N VAL A 172 -24.16 -37.11 -4.24
CA VAL A 172 -22.96 -36.55 -3.57
C VAL A 172 -22.12 -35.73 -4.53
N ASN A 173 -22.10 -36.11 -5.81
CA ASN A 173 -21.14 -35.56 -6.77
C ASN A 173 -21.49 -34.13 -7.17
N THR A 174 -22.77 -33.78 -7.34
CA THR A 174 -23.14 -32.38 -7.62
C THR A 174 -22.56 -31.43 -6.59
N TYR A 175 -22.74 -31.76 -5.30
CA TYR A 175 -22.31 -30.90 -4.21
C TYR A 175 -20.79 -30.91 -4.02
N ALA A 176 -20.15 -32.07 -4.16
CA ALA A 176 -18.70 -32.17 -4.08
C ALA A 176 -18.01 -31.40 -5.21
N VAL A 177 -18.53 -31.50 -6.44
CA VAL A 177 -18.01 -30.78 -7.61
C VAL A 177 -18.25 -29.28 -7.47
N ALA A 178 -19.48 -28.85 -7.11
CA ALA A 178 -19.79 -27.44 -6.90
C ALA A 178 -18.87 -26.79 -5.86
N ALA A 179 -18.69 -27.44 -4.70
CA ALA A 179 -17.76 -26.96 -3.68
C ALA A 179 -16.29 -26.93 -4.18
N GLY A 180 -15.90 -27.90 -5.02
CA GLY A 180 -14.59 -27.91 -5.66
C GLY A 180 -14.38 -26.75 -6.63
N VAL A 181 -15.41 -26.37 -7.39
CA VAL A 181 -15.41 -25.19 -8.28
C VAL A 181 -15.23 -23.91 -7.47
N GLU A 182 -16.01 -23.72 -6.39
CA GLU A 182 -15.87 -22.55 -5.51
C GLU A 182 -14.47 -22.47 -4.90
N ALA A 183 -13.93 -23.60 -4.42
CA ALA A 183 -12.58 -23.69 -3.87
C ALA A 183 -11.49 -23.34 -4.89
N ALA A 184 -11.72 -23.66 -6.18
CA ALA A 184 -10.84 -23.28 -7.28
C ALA A 184 -11.02 -21.80 -7.71
N GLY A 185 -12.02 -21.10 -7.18
CA GLY A 185 -12.32 -19.69 -7.48
C GLY A 185 -13.31 -19.48 -8.63
N GLY A 186 -14.01 -20.54 -9.06
CA GLY A 186 -15.14 -20.45 -9.99
C GLY A 186 -16.48 -20.17 -9.30
N ASP A 187 -17.52 -20.08 -10.10
CA ASP A 187 -18.91 -19.92 -9.68
C ASP A 187 -19.75 -21.10 -10.21
N PRO A 188 -20.14 -22.08 -9.37
CA PRO A 188 -20.88 -23.24 -9.85
C PRO A 188 -22.35 -22.91 -10.16
N VAL A 189 -22.82 -23.36 -11.32
CA VAL A 189 -24.22 -23.29 -11.73
C VAL A 189 -24.80 -24.72 -11.68
N VAL A 190 -25.55 -25.03 -10.62
CA VAL A 190 -26.16 -26.35 -10.44
C VAL A 190 -27.46 -26.43 -11.23
N TYR A 191 -27.50 -27.33 -12.21
CA TYR A 191 -28.69 -27.61 -12.99
C TYR A 191 -29.61 -28.62 -12.29
N PRO A 192 -30.89 -28.69 -12.67
CA PRO A 192 -31.78 -29.76 -12.23
C PRO A 192 -31.19 -31.14 -12.51
N HIS A 193 -31.61 -32.13 -11.73
CA HIS A 193 -31.28 -33.52 -12.03
C HIS A 193 -31.93 -33.90 -13.36
N VAL A 194 -31.19 -34.60 -14.20
CA VAL A 194 -31.63 -35.05 -15.52
C VAL A 194 -31.79 -36.57 -15.48
N GLU A 195 -32.94 -37.07 -15.92
CA GLU A 195 -33.18 -38.52 -16.04
C GLU A 195 -32.24 -39.10 -17.11
N ASP A 196 -32.04 -40.43 -17.13
CA ASP A 196 -31.17 -41.09 -18.12
C ASP A 196 -31.84 -41.18 -19.52
N GLU A 197 -32.39 -40.05 -19.99
CA GLU A 197 -32.96 -39.85 -21.29
C GLU A 197 -32.06 -38.96 -22.16
N THR A 198 -31.69 -39.48 -23.35
CA THR A 198 -30.75 -38.79 -24.25
C THR A 198 -31.21 -37.39 -24.66
N ALA A 199 -32.52 -37.18 -24.83
CA ALA A 199 -33.06 -35.89 -25.23
C ALA A 199 -32.94 -34.85 -24.12
N GLU A 200 -33.30 -35.21 -22.88
CA GLU A 200 -33.20 -34.31 -21.73
C GLU A 200 -31.75 -33.94 -21.43
N MET A 201 -30.84 -34.91 -21.51
CA MET A 201 -29.40 -34.67 -21.37
C MET A 201 -28.86 -33.70 -22.44
N ALA A 202 -29.30 -33.85 -23.69
CA ALA A 202 -28.86 -32.97 -24.77
C ALA A 202 -29.36 -31.53 -24.58
N ASP A 203 -30.60 -31.35 -24.11
CA ASP A 203 -31.18 -30.05 -23.82
C ASP A 203 -30.44 -29.37 -22.65
N ALA A 204 -30.21 -30.09 -21.55
CA ALA A 204 -29.48 -29.58 -20.39
C ALA A 204 -28.04 -29.17 -20.74
N LEU A 205 -27.33 -29.98 -21.52
CA LEU A 205 -25.97 -29.65 -21.98
C LEU A 205 -25.96 -28.44 -22.91
N THR A 206 -26.96 -28.29 -23.78
CA THR A 206 -27.07 -27.14 -24.70
C THR A 206 -27.35 -25.86 -23.93
N GLU A 207 -28.22 -25.92 -22.91
CA GLU A 207 -28.49 -24.79 -22.02
C GLU A 207 -27.24 -24.39 -21.23
N ALA A 208 -26.54 -25.35 -20.63
CA ALA A 208 -25.31 -25.10 -19.89
C ALA A 208 -24.21 -24.51 -20.77
N ALA A 209 -23.98 -25.05 -21.97
CA ALA A 209 -22.98 -24.54 -22.90
C ALA A 209 -23.27 -23.11 -23.39
N ALA A 210 -24.53 -22.66 -23.35
CA ALA A 210 -24.90 -21.30 -23.72
C ALA A 210 -24.75 -20.30 -22.56
N ALA A 211 -24.79 -20.77 -21.31
CA ALA A 211 -24.82 -19.94 -20.11
C ALA A 211 -23.52 -20.00 -19.28
N CYS A 212 -22.70 -21.04 -19.41
CA CYS A 212 -21.51 -21.28 -18.60
C CYS A 212 -20.22 -21.23 -19.45
N ASP A 213 -19.11 -20.95 -18.78
CA ASP A 213 -17.77 -20.94 -19.39
C ASP A 213 -17.17 -22.35 -19.50
N LEU A 214 -17.65 -23.27 -18.65
CA LEU A 214 -17.26 -24.69 -18.59
C LEU A 214 -18.48 -25.57 -18.29
#